data_AF-A0A2S6ZF59-F1
#
_entry.id   AF-A0A2S6ZF59-F1
#
_cell.length_a   1.000
_cell.length_b   1.000
_cell.length_c   1.000
_cell.angle_alpha   90.00
_cell.angle_beta   90.00
_cell.angle_gamma   90.00
#
_symmetry.space_group_name_H-M   'P 1'
#
loop_
_entity.id
_entity.type
_entity.pdbx_description
1 polymer ?
#
loop_
_entity_poly.entity_id
_entity_poly.type
_entity_poly.pdbx_seq_one_letter_code
_entity_poly.pdbx_strand_id
1 'polypeptide(L)'
;MSLGGCVRTSGSVMAWTLLAALLGGCTGPAPAPAPAAPVTRPVAARPVQAPSVTIGGEDAAETVAHWQPPLPVLERGALAPARRDAARALAEDRLFEDAQSAIPLYLAIRALAPGDRVARDGLGKARRRLLQLGDGLLRASEQQERALQRAGRIAMVALSLDADDPAVRRLQRRVETALRVLAYNRAGEEDLRAGRLDEDGNGALADFREALQLDADDARARQGMAAVESALIRRAEAAAAVSDFAAAGSWLARAARVRGAAATVRDARVRVEGVRMARIAGLRDVGLRELATPAGLKPARQTLGEVLRIADPGDPVAAMLRERIDLATHYGSFRPGQVFTDGMGNGERGPQMIVVPHGGFRMGASDTEPGAMPAEQPLHYVRFDRGFAMSITEVTVAEFRRFVEASGARPRATRRGHSIVYDERSGNFVRRSGADWQSGYNGARAVPNGPVMHVSVRDAEAYAAWLSLQTGRHYRLPSEAEFEYALRAGGRGRYPWGNAGTPPRDAGNFTGGGDVSPSGRHWNNAFVGYADGFWGPAPVGSFSANAWGLHDMGGNLSEWVADCWHSSYRRAPADGAAWYNPGCRSRVVRGGNWANAPEQTRAAWRLMQDSDTTSARVGFRLVRGI
;
A
#
# COMPACT_ATOMS: atom_id res chain seq x y z
N MET A 1 -54.56 40.40 0.53
CA MET A 1 -55.71 40.20 -0.37
C MET A 1 -55.93 38.70 -0.54
N SER A 2 -57.06 38.19 -0.02
CA SER A 2 -57.94 37.10 -0.53
C SER A 2 -57.68 36.65 -1.98
N LEU A 3 -57.88 35.43 -2.49
CA LEU A 3 -58.62 34.16 -2.21
C LEU A 3 -57.92 33.06 -3.09
N GLY A 4 -58.09 31.74 -3.04
CA GLY A 4 -58.99 30.82 -2.33
C GLY A 4 -59.02 29.45 -3.06
N GLY A 5 -59.28 28.37 -2.29
CA GLY A 5 -59.90 27.09 -2.70
C GLY A 5 -59.05 26.05 -3.47
N CYS A 6 -59.18 24.72 -3.27
CA CYS A 6 -59.99 23.90 -2.37
C CYS A 6 -59.53 22.42 -2.48
N VAL A 7 -59.25 21.74 -1.35
CA VAL A 7 -59.78 20.43 -0.85
C VAL A 7 -59.74 19.20 -1.83
N ARG A 8 -59.22 18.02 -1.47
CA ARG A 8 -59.77 17.05 -0.48
C ARG A 8 -58.83 15.86 -0.18
N THR A 9 -58.61 15.62 1.12
CA THR A 9 -58.67 14.33 1.91
C THR A 9 -57.91 13.09 1.47
N SER A 10 -57.41 12.19 2.32
CA SER A 10 -57.21 11.97 3.78
C SER A 10 -56.56 10.56 3.81
N GLY A 11 -55.52 10.20 4.55
CA GLY A 11 -55.23 10.21 5.99
C GLY A 11 -54.14 9.12 6.17
N SER A 12 -53.00 9.33 6.81
CA SER A 12 -52.70 9.64 8.22
C SER A 12 -53.17 8.53 9.18
N VAL A 13 -52.38 8.01 10.14
CA VAL A 13 -51.05 8.44 10.63
C VAL A 13 -50.44 7.31 11.49
N MET A 14 -49.11 7.37 11.56
CA MET A 14 -48.14 6.57 12.31
C MET A 14 -47.95 7.10 13.75
N ALA A 15 -47.08 6.44 14.53
CA ALA A 15 -46.19 7.05 15.54
C ALA A 15 -46.76 7.36 16.95
N TRP A 16 -45.95 7.48 18.01
CA TRP A 16 -44.65 6.94 18.47
C TRP A 16 -44.63 7.31 19.98
N THR A 17 -43.78 6.64 20.75
CA THR A 17 -43.41 6.82 22.16
C THR A 17 -43.17 8.26 22.68
N LEU A 18 -43.38 8.54 24.00
CA LEU A 18 -42.33 8.80 25.04
C LEU A 18 -42.83 9.56 26.31
N LEU A 19 -42.44 9.02 27.47
CA LEU A 19 -41.89 9.63 28.73
C LEU A 19 -42.70 10.52 29.73
N ALA A 20 -42.83 9.96 30.95
CA ALA A 20 -42.45 10.43 32.32
C ALA A 20 -43.18 11.51 33.18
N ALA A 21 -43.21 11.15 34.49
CA ALA A 21 -43.20 11.95 35.74
C ALA A 21 -44.54 12.55 36.23
N LEU A 22 -44.91 12.64 37.52
CA LEU A 22 -44.51 12.11 38.84
C LEU A 22 -45.56 12.68 39.86
N LEU A 23 -45.72 12.03 41.03
CA LEU A 23 -46.44 12.47 42.27
C LEU A 23 -47.97 12.44 42.24
N GLY A 24 -48.74 11.98 43.24
CA GLY A 24 -48.52 11.51 44.61
C GLY A 24 -49.90 11.34 45.27
N GLY A 25 -50.01 10.59 46.38
CA GLY A 25 -51.23 10.59 47.21
C GLY A 25 -51.56 9.26 47.89
N CYS A 26 -51.24 9.17 49.18
CA CYS A 26 -51.57 8.08 50.09
C CYS A 26 -53.06 8.05 50.47
N THR A 27 -53.64 6.85 50.63
CA THR A 27 -54.66 6.51 51.67
C THR A 27 -54.89 4.99 51.70
N GLY A 28 -54.76 4.34 52.87
CA GLY A 28 -55.30 3.00 53.16
C GLY A 28 -56.65 3.09 53.92
N PRO A 29 -57.10 2.06 54.68
CA PRO A 29 -57.24 0.62 54.38
C PRO A 29 -58.66 0.07 54.74
N ALA A 30 -58.82 -1.28 54.68
CA ALA A 30 -59.79 -2.19 55.38
C ALA A 30 -60.92 -2.85 54.53
N PRO A 31 -61.52 -4.00 54.94
CA PRO A 31 -61.03 -5.16 55.71
C PRO A 31 -61.43 -6.55 55.11
N ALA A 32 -61.06 -7.62 55.82
CA ALA A 32 -61.15 -9.06 55.52
C ALA A 32 -62.57 -9.69 55.51
N PRO A 33 -62.65 -10.99 55.14
CA PRO A 33 -63.37 -11.93 55.99
C PRO A 33 -62.58 -13.21 56.32
N ALA A 34 -62.90 -13.80 57.47
CA ALA A 34 -62.54 -15.13 57.96
C ALA A 34 -63.82 -15.77 58.56
N PRO A 35 -63.85 -17.01 59.10
CA PRO A 35 -63.04 -18.23 58.89
C PRO A 35 -63.90 -19.51 58.72
N ALA A 36 -63.28 -20.69 58.51
CA ALA A 36 -63.79 -21.97 59.02
C ALA A 36 -62.68 -23.05 59.19
N ALA A 37 -62.33 -23.28 60.47
CA ALA A 37 -62.05 -24.51 61.24
C ALA A 37 -61.19 -25.71 60.72
N PRO A 38 -60.53 -26.47 61.64
CA PRO A 38 -59.21 -27.06 61.44
C PRO A 38 -59.19 -28.60 61.33
N VAL A 39 -58.13 -29.15 60.71
CA VAL A 39 -57.79 -30.57 60.81
C VAL A 39 -56.38 -30.73 61.39
N THR A 40 -56.33 -31.55 62.44
CA THR A 40 -55.21 -31.84 63.33
C THR A 40 -54.09 -32.64 62.67
N ARG A 41 -52.83 -32.24 62.93
CA ARG A 41 -51.60 -32.99 62.64
C ARG A 41 -51.35 -34.07 63.70
N PRO A 42 -50.81 -35.25 63.32
CA PRO A 42 -49.98 -36.06 64.20
C PRO A 42 -48.49 -35.70 64.06
N VAL A 43 -47.76 -35.72 65.18
CA VAL A 43 -46.31 -35.50 65.28
C VAL A 43 -45.56 -36.83 65.28
N ALA A 44 -44.65 -36.95 64.30
CA ALA A 44 -43.35 -37.64 64.22
C ALA A 44 -43.13 -39.09 64.72
N ALA A 45 -42.55 -39.89 63.84
CA ALA A 45 -41.45 -40.81 64.18
C ALA A 45 -40.18 -40.38 63.41
N ARG A 46 -39.08 -40.15 64.12
CA ARG A 46 -37.78 -39.74 63.56
C ARG A 46 -37.13 -40.87 62.74
N PRO A 47 -36.75 -40.66 61.47
CA PRO A 47 -35.78 -41.53 60.81
C PRO A 47 -34.38 -41.19 61.32
N VAL A 48 -33.60 -42.22 61.63
CA VAL A 48 -32.18 -42.14 61.98
C VAL A 48 -31.43 -41.50 60.80
N GLN A 49 -30.77 -40.36 61.02
CA GLN A 49 -29.82 -39.78 60.07
C GLN A 49 -28.64 -40.74 59.89
N ALA A 50 -28.54 -41.35 58.71
CA ALA A 50 -27.29 -41.95 58.25
C ALA A 50 -26.34 -40.82 57.80
N PRO A 51 -25.02 -40.94 58.06
CA PRO A 51 -24.05 -39.92 57.64
C PRO A 51 -24.07 -39.78 56.11
N SER A 52 -24.36 -38.56 55.63
CA SER A 52 -24.43 -38.21 54.22
C SER A 52 -23.12 -37.60 53.76
N VAL A 53 -22.53 -38.10 52.68
CA VAL A 53 -21.35 -37.49 52.07
C VAL A 53 -21.44 -37.40 50.56
N THR A 54 -20.93 -36.28 50.06
CA THR A 54 -21.03 -35.71 48.72
C THR A 54 -19.78 -35.96 47.86
N ILE A 55 -20.03 -36.18 46.56
CA ILE A 55 -19.15 -35.91 45.41
C ILE A 55 -19.87 -34.84 44.59
N GLY A 56 -19.38 -33.62 44.58
CA GLY A 56 -20.00 -32.52 43.86
C GLY A 56 -19.07 -31.31 43.87
N GLY A 57 -18.66 -30.88 42.68
CA GLY A 57 -18.00 -29.61 42.49
C GLY A 57 -18.99 -28.46 42.71
N GLU A 58 -18.49 -27.35 43.24
CA GLU A 58 -19.19 -26.08 43.23
C GLU A 58 -19.49 -25.71 41.76
N ASP A 59 -20.74 -25.33 41.49
CA ASP A 59 -21.27 -24.87 40.19
C ASP A 59 -21.69 -25.93 39.14
N ALA A 60 -22.73 -26.70 39.45
CA ALA A 60 -23.90 -26.92 38.58
C ALA A 60 -24.93 -27.80 39.31
N ALA A 61 -26.22 -27.49 39.16
CA ALA A 61 -27.33 -28.27 39.70
C ALA A 61 -27.46 -29.61 38.96
N GLU A 62 -26.55 -30.56 39.23
CA GLU A 62 -26.66 -31.94 38.75
C GLU A 62 -27.29 -32.83 39.82
N THR A 63 -28.29 -33.60 39.39
CA THR A 63 -29.00 -34.63 40.14
C THR A 63 -28.03 -35.51 40.91
N VAL A 64 -28.00 -35.38 42.24
CA VAL A 64 -27.11 -36.12 43.13
C VAL A 64 -27.34 -37.62 42.96
N ALA A 65 -26.41 -38.31 42.30
CA ALA A 65 -26.48 -39.75 42.12
C ALA A 65 -26.23 -40.42 43.48
N HIS A 66 -27.28 -40.96 44.11
CA HIS A 66 -27.15 -41.74 45.34
C HIS A 66 -27.01 -43.22 45.01
N TRP A 67 -25.99 -43.89 45.55
CA TRP A 67 -25.97 -45.36 45.52
C TRP A 67 -26.90 -45.89 46.61
N GLN A 68 -28.06 -46.42 46.20
CA GLN A 68 -28.90 -47.22 47.08
C GLN A 68 -28.40 -48.67 47.06
N PRO A 69 -27.93 -49.22 48.19
CA PRO A 69 -27.48 -50.61 48.24
C PRO A 69 -28.69 -51.54 48.01
N PRO A 70 -28.60 -52.50 47.09
CA PRO A 70 -29.65 -53.49 46.89
C PRO A 70 -29.62 -54.50 48.05
N LEU A 71 -30.21 -54.15 49.20
CA LEU A 71 -30.13 -54.99 50.40
C LEU A 71 -30.99 -56.26 50.25
N PRO A 72 -30.42 -57.47 50.47
CA PRO A 72 -31.22 -58.69 50.53
C PRO A 72 -32.05 -58.76 51.82
N VAL A 73 -33.21 -59.41 51.74
CA VAL A 73 -34.02 -59.73 52.92
C VAL A 73 -33.37 -60.90 53.66
N LEU A 74 -32.91 -60.66 54.89
CA LEU A 74 -32.28 -61.68 55.74
C LEU A 74 -33.15 -61.94 56.98
N GLU A 75 -33.40 -63.20 57.29
CA GLU A 75 -34.05 -63.60 58.55
C GLU A 75 -33.04 -63.68 59.71
N ARG A 76 -33.47 -63.43 60.95
CA ARG A 76 -32.58 -63.40 62.14
C ARG A 76 -31.79 -64.70 62.35
N GLY A 77 -32.29 -65.85 61.89
CA GLY A 77 -31.59 -67.15 61.95
C GLY A 77 -30.55 -67.39 60.85
N ALA A 78 -30.49 -66.55 59.81
CA ALA A 78 -29.71 -66.77 58.59
C ALA A 78 -28.34 -66.07 58.56
N LEU A 79 -27.86 -65.51 59.69
CA LEU A 79 -26.63 -64.72 59.73
C LEU A 79 -25.36 -65.53 59.39
N ALA A 80 -25.27 -66.81 59.79
CA ALA A 80 -24.09 -67.63 59.50
C ALA A 80 -23.96 -68.00 58.00
N PRO A 81 -25.03 -68.45 57.32
CA PRO A 81 -25.05 -68.55 55.85
C PRO A 81 -24.70 -67.23 55.16
N ALA A 82 -25.34 -66.12 55.56
CA ALA A 82 -25.11 -64.81 54.96
C ALA A 82 -23.64 -64.36 55.05
N ARG A 83 -22.95 -64.62 56.18
CA ARG A 83 -21.51 -64.33 56.33
C ARG A 83 -20.64 -65.14 55.36
N ARG A 84 -20.99 -66.42 55.12
CA ARG A 84 -20.26 -67.27 54.16
C ARG A 84 -20.49 -66.80 52.73
N ASP A 85 -21.72 -66.47 52.38
CA ASP A 85 -22.06 -65.99 51.04
C ASP A 85 -21.41 -64.62 50.77
N ALA A 86 -21.39 -63.72 51.76
CA ALA A 86 -20.70 -62.43 51.67
C ALA A 86 -19.19 -62.60 51.49
N ALA A 87 -18.58 -63.54 52.22
CA ALA A 87 -17.15 -63.85 52.09
C ALA A 87 -16.82 -64.49 50.73
N ARG A 88 -17.69 -65.34 50.20
CA ARG A 88 -17.56 -65.92 48.85
C ARG A 88 -17.66 -64.85 47.77
N ALA A 89 -18.67 -63.98 47.84
CA ALA A 89 -18.83 -62.87 46.90
C ALA A 89 -17.62 -61.91 46.93
N LEU A 90 -17.04 -61.66 48.10
CA LEU A 90 -15.83 -60.86 48.25
C LEU A 90 -14.60 -61.52 47.60
N ALA A 91 -14.47 -62.85 47.71
CA ALA A 91 -13.39 -63.60 47.07
C ALA A 91 -13.54 -63.65 45.54
N GLU A 92 -14.77 -63.57 45.04
CA GLU A 92 -15.12 -63.55 43.61
C GLU A 92 -15.08 -62.14 42.98
N ASP A 93 -14.67 -61.10 43.73
CA ASP A 93 -14.74 -59.68 43.30
C ASP A 93 -16.16 -59.19 42.90
N ARG A 94 -17.22 -59.86 43.36
CA ARG A 94 -18.60 -59.40 43.24
C ARG A 94 -18.92 -58.48 44.41
N LEU A 95 -18.69 -57.19 44.22
CA LEU A 95 -18.58 -56.25 45.34
C LEU A 95 -19.89 -55.50 45.62
N PHE A 96 -20.56 -54.96 44.61
CA PHE A 96 -21.68 -54.02 44.82
C PHE A 96 -22.78 -54.05 43.74
N GLU A 97 -22.70 -54.95 42.77
CA GLU A 97 -23.52 -54.98 41.58
C GLU A 97 -24.99 -55.35 41.85
N ASP A 98 -25.23 -56.27 42.79
CA ASP A 98 -26.55 -56.84 43.10
C ASP A 98 -26.70 -57.22 44.60
N ALA A 99 -27.88 -57.71 44.99
CA ALA A 99 -28.16 -58.09 46.39
C ALA A 99 -27.35 -59.28 46.92
N GLN A 100 -26.72 -60.06 46.02
CA GLN A 100 -25.85 -61.18 46.38
C GLN A 100 -24.37 -60.77 46.41
N SER A 101 -24.08 -59.50 46.16
CA SER A 101 -22.73 -58.96 46.20
C SER A 101 -22.25 -58.76 47.64
N ALA A 102 -20.93 -58.74 47.83
CA ALA A 102 -20.30 -58.73 49.14
C ALA A 102 -20.77 -57.56 50.03
N ILE A 103 -20.83 -56.35 49.47
CA ILE A 103 -21.14 -55.14 50.24
C ILE A 103 -22.61 -55.12 50.68
N PRO A 104 -23.62 -55.33 49.82
CA PRO A 104 -25.02 -55.41 50.25
C PRO A 104 -25.27 -56.50 51.30
N LEU A 105 -24.65 -57.68 51.16
CA LEU A 105 -24.76 -58.75 52.16
C LEU A 105 -24.16 -58.33 53.52
N TYR A 106 -22.97 -57.75 53.54
CA TYR A 106 -22.37 -57.28 54.80
C TYR A 106 -23.13 -56.10 55.42
N LEU A 107 -23.71 -55.20 54.61
CA LEU A 107 -24.57 -54.12 55.10
C LEU A 107 -25.87 -54.66 55.71
N ALA A 108 -26.50 -55.66 55.09
CA ALA A 108 -27.70 -56.31 55.62
C ALA A 108 -27.41 -57.08 56.93
N ILE A 109 -26.27 -57.77 57.02
CA ILE A 109 -25.80 -58.40 58.28
C ILE A 109 -25.61 -57.35 59.37
N ARG A 110 -24.98 -56.21 59.05
CA ARG A 110 -24.74 -55.13 60.01
C ARG A 110 -26.04 -54.43 60.46
N ALA A 111 -27.03 -54.34 59.59
CA ALA A 111 -28.35 -53.80 59.93
C ALA A 111 -29.10 -54.69 60.95
N LEU A 112 -28.97 -56.02 60.84
CA LEU A 112 -29.55 -56.97 61.80
C LEU A 112 -28.70 -57.16 63.07
N ALA A 113 -27.37 -57.03 62.96
CA ALA A 113 -26.42 -57.22 64.04
C ALA A 113 -25.33 -56.13 64.02
N PRO A 114 -25.58 -54.94 64.61
CA PRO A 114 -24.65 -53.79 64.55
C PRO A 114 -23.24 -54.07 65.11
N GLY A 115 -23.12 -55.03 66.04
CA GLY A 115 -21.86 -55.43 66.68
C GLY A 115 -21.00 -56.43 65.87
N ASP A 116 -21.51 -57.00 64.78
CA ASP A 116 -20.88 -58.10 64.05
C ASP A 116 -19.46 -57.77 63.54
N ARG A 117 -18.45 -58.46 64.10
CA ARG A 117 -17.03 -58.26 63.73
C ARG A 117 -16.73 -58.74 62.32
N VAL A 118 -17.35 -59.84 61.87
CA VAL A 118 -17.12 -60.41 60.54
C VAL A 118 -17.65 -59.47 59.46
N ALA A 119 -18.82 -58.87 59.68
CA ALA A 119 -19.37 -57.87 58.75
C ALA A 119 -18.53 -56.59 58.71
N ARG A 120 -18.04 -56.11 59.87
CA ARG A 120 -17.16 -54.93 59.94
C ARG A 120 -15.84 -55.16 59.18
N ASP A 121 -15.18 -56.28 59.43
CA ASP A 121 -13.91 -56.62 58.78
C ASP A 121 -14.09 -56.90 57.28
N GLY A 122 -15.21 -57.55 56.92
CA GLY A 122 -15.63 -57.80 55.55
C GLY A 122 -15.83 -56.52 54.75
N LEU A 123 -16.56 -55.54 55.31
CA LEU A 123 -16.74 -54.21 54.71
C LEU A 123 -15.40 -53.47 54.55
N GLY A 124 -14.50 -53.58 55.53
CA GLY A 124 -13.16 -53.00 55.44
C GLY A 124 -12.30 -53.63 54.32
N LYS A 125 -12.39 -54.95 54.13
CA LYS A 125 -11.73 -55.65 53.02
C LYS A 125 -12.34 -55.28 51.66
N ALA A 126 -13.66 -55.25 51.56
CA ALA A 126 -14.38 -54.85 50.35
C ALA A 126 -14.05 -53.40 49.95
N ARG A 127 -13.98 -52.47 50.92
CA ARG A 127 -13.56 -51.08 50.68
C ARG A 127 -12.14 -50.99 50.12
N ARG A 128 -11.16 -51.70 50.72
CA ARG A 128 -9.79 -51.75 50.19
C ARG A 128 -9.75 -52.29 48.76
N ARG A 129 -10.56 -53.31 48.46
CA ARG A 129 -10.65 -53.88 47.11
C ARG A 129 -11.28 -52.89 46.11
N LEU A 130 -12.35 -52.19 46.50
CA LEU A 130 -12.93 -51.10 45.71
C LEU A 130 -11.89 -50.03 45.37
N LEU A 131 -11.11 -49.59 46.36
CA LEU A 131 -10.05 -48.59 46.15
C LEU A 131 -9.00 -49.08 45.14
N GLN A 132 -8.56 -50.33 45.25
CA GLN A 132 -7.63 -50.93 44.29
C GLN A 132 -8.19 -51.02 42.87
N LEU A 133 -9.46 -51.42 42.72
CA LEU A 133 -10.13 -51.50 41.43
C LEU A 133 -10.33 -50.11 40.82
N GLY A 134 -10.77 -49.13 41.61
CA GLY A 134 -10.91 -47.74 41.19
C GLY A 134 -9.57 -47.15 40.71
N ASP A 135 -8.51 -47.34 41.50
CA ASP A 135 -7.15 -46.92 41.12
C ASP A 135 -6.63 -47.65 39.88
N GLY A 136 -6.98 -48.93 39.71
CA GLY A 136 -6.66 -49.72 38.52
C GLY A 136 -7.35 -49.19 37.27
N LEU A 137 -8.64 -48.86 37.36
CA LEU A 137 -9.43 -48.30 36.25
C LEU A 137 -8.93 -46.92 35.84
N LEU A 138 -8.52 -46.08 36.80
CA LEU A 138 -7.90 -44.78 36.52
C LEU A 138 -6.52 -44.92 35.83
N ARG A 139 -5.80 -46.03 36.04
CA ARG A 139 -4.52 -46.32 35.36
C ARG A 139 -4.71 -46.99 33.99
N ALA A 140 -5.83 -47.69 33.77
CA ALA A 140 -6.14 -48.42 32.54
C ALA A 140 -6.56 -47.52 31.34
N SER A 141 -6.33 -46.22 31.49
CA SER A 141 -6.26 -45.19 30.46
C SER A 141 -7.53 -44.38 30.22
N GLU A 142 -7.27 -43.08 30.08
CA GLU A 142 -8.05 -41.98 29.52
C GLU A 142 -8.86 -42.33 28.24
N GLN A 143 -8.59 -43.48 27.60
CA GLN A 143 -9.23 -43.90 26.35
C GLN A 143 -10.48 -44.77 26.55
N GLN A 144 -10.78 -45.20 27.77
CA GLN A 144 -11.93 -46.08 28.04
C GLN A 144 -12.96 -45.38 28.93
N GLU A 145 -13.85 -44.61 28.30
CA GLU A 145 -14.98 -43.95 28.97
C GLU A 145 -15.75 -44.89 29.91
N ARG A 146 -15.96 -46.14 29.49
CA ARG A 146 -16.63 -47.17 30.31
C ARG A 146 -15.88 -47.48 31.60
N ALA A 147 -14.54 -47.46 31.58
CA ALA A 147 -13.70 -47.67 32.76
C ALA A 147 -13.84 -46.49 33.74
N LEU A 148 -13.88 -45.27 33.23
CA LEU A 148 -14.05 -44.06 34.05
C LEU A 148 -15.46 -43.96 34.67
N GLN A 149 -16.50 -44.29 33.91
CA GLN A 149 -17.86 -44.42 34.45
C GLN A 149 -17.94 -45.48 35.56
N ARG A 150 -17.26 -46.62 35.39
CA ARG A 150 -17.17 -47.66 36.42
C ARG A 150 -16.39 -47.18 37.65
N ALA A 151 -15.31 -46.41 37.46
CA ALA A 151 -14.56 -45.80 38.56
C ALA A 151 -15.43 -44.79 39.34
N GLY A 152 -16.28 -44.02 38.64
CA GLY A 152 -17.32 -43.17 39.23
C GLY A 152 -18.25 -43.95 40.16
N ARG A 153 -18.81 -45.06 39.67
CA ARG A 153 -19.65 -45.94 40.49
C ARG A 153 -18.90 -46.50 41.71
N ILE A 154 -17.65 -46.92 41.53
CA ILE A 154 -16.81 -47.43 42.63
C ILE A 154 -16.55 -46.35 43.69
N ALA A 155 -16.24 -45.12 43.29
CA ALA A 155 -16.03 -44.00 44.21
C ALA A 155 -17.30 -43.68 45.02
N MET A 156 -18.46 -43.68 44.36
CA MET A 156 -19.77 -43.49 45.01
C MET A 156 -20.07 -44.58 46.05
N VAL A 157 -19.84 -45.85 45.69
CA VAL A 157 -20.02 -46.98 46.62
C VAL A 157 -19.03 -46.85 47.78
N ALA A 158 -17.76 -46.54 47.53
CA ALA A 158 -16.75 -46.41 48.57
C ALA A 158 -17.09 -45.29 49.59
N LEU A 159 -17.62 -44.15 49.14
CA LEU A 159 -18.08 -43.06 50.02
C LEU A 159 -19.26 -43.44 50.89
N SER A 160 -20.19 -44.23 50.36
CA SER A 160 -21.32 -44.73 51.17
C SER A 160 -20.88 -45.65 52.31
N LEU A 161 -19.70 -46.27 52.18
CA LEU A 161 -19.15 -47.18 53.18
C LEU A 161 -18.38 -46.48 54.29
N ASP A 162 -17.55 -45.52 53.91
CA ASP A 162 -16.77 -44.72 54.83
C ASP A 162 -16.33 -43.43 54.15
N ALA A 163 -17.00 -42.37 54.53
CA ALA A 163 -16.92 -41.12 53.86
C ALA A 163 -15.81 -40.20 54.36
N ASP A 164 -15.31 -40.50 55.57
CA ASP A 164 -14.22 -39.77 56.20
C ASP A 164 -12.86 -40.46 55.95
N ASP A 165 -12.85 -41.65 55.32
CA ASP A 165 -11.62 -42.33 54.91
C ASP A 165 -10.82 -41.47 53.89
N PRO A 166 -9.58 -41.04 54.24
CA PRO A 166 -8.76 -40.22 53.36
C PRO A 166 -8.46 -40.85 52.00
N ALA A 167 -8.39 -42.18 51.92
CA ALA A 167 -8.14 -42.90 50.68
C ALA A 167 -9.37 -42.90 49.76
N VAL A 168 -10.57 -42.96 50.33
CA VAL A 168 -11.84 -42.83 49.59
C VAL A 168 -11.96 -41.41 49.03
N ARG A 169 -11.70 -40.39 49.84
CA ARG A 169 -11.70 -38.99 49.40
C ARG A 169 -10.67 -38.70 48.31
N ARG A 170 -9.50 -39.34 48.38
CA ARG A 170 -8.46 -39.25 47.32
C ARG A 170 -8.93 -39.88 46.02
N LEU A 171 -9.56 -41.06 46.06
CA LEU A 171 -10.11 -41.70 44.86
C LEU A 171 -11.21 -40.84 44.25
N GLN A 172 -12.15 -40.35 45.06
CA GLN A 172 -13.21 -39.42 44.65
C GLN A 172 -12.64 -38.27 43.82
N ARG A 173 -11.69 -37.49 44.37
CA ARG A 173 -11.14 -36.31 43.70
C ARG A 173 -10.47 -36.64 42.37
N ARG A 174 -9.77 -37.78 42.32
CA ARG A 174 -9.11 -38.23 41.07
C ARG A 174 -10.13 -38.64 40.01
N VAL A 175 -11.21 -39.30 40.40
CA VAL A 175 -12.30 -39.67 39.48
C VAL A 175 -13.06 -38.43 38.99
N GLU A 176 -13.39 -37.49 39.89
CA GLU A 176 -14.01 -36.20 39.54
C GLU A 176 -13.15 -35.43 38.53
N THR A 177 -11.84 -35.33 38.79
CA THR A 177 -10.88 -34.66 37.90
C THR A 177 -10.85 -35.31 36.52
N ALA A 178 -10.72 -36.64 36.47
CA ALA A 178 -10.69 -37.38 35.20
C ALA A 178 -12.01 -37.26 34.40
N LEU A 179 -13.18 -37.23 35.06
CA LEU A 179 -14.47 -37.01 34.41
C LEU A 179 -14.56 -35.59 33.82
N ARG A 180 -14.08 -34.57 34.53
CA ARG A 180 -14.03 -33.19 34.03
C ARG A 180 -13.10 -33.05 32.83
N VAL A 181 -11.90 -33.63 32.89
CA VAL A 181 -10.96 -33.67 31.74
C VAL A 181 -11.62 -34.29 30.51
N LEU A 182 -12.32 -35.42 30.67
CA LEU A 182 -13.06 -36.05 29.57
C LEU A 182 -14.18 -35.16 29.02
N ALA A 183 -14.92 -34.47 29.88
CA ALA A 183 -16.00 -33.58 29.49
C ALA A 183 -15.47 -32.38 28.67
N TYR A 184 -14.41 -31.72 29.15
CA TYR A 184 -13.76 -30.64 28.40
C TYR A 184 -13.17 -31.12 27.07
N ASN A 185 -12.49 -32.27 27.05
CA ASN A 185 -11.99 -32.84 25.79
C ASN A 185 -13.11 -33.07 24.76
N ARG A 186 -14.30 -33.51 25.20
CA ARG A 186 -15.46 -33.67 24.31
C ARG A 186 -16.01 -32.35 23.80
N ALA A 187 -16.24 -31.40 24.70
CA ALA A 187 -16.72 -30.06 24.35
C ALA A 187 -15.78 -29.43 23.32
N GLY A 188 -14.46 -29.50 23.58
CA GLY A 188 -13.45 -28.97 22.67
C GLY A 188 -13.43 -29.64 21.30
N GLU A 189 -13.63 -30.96 21.23
CA GLU A 189 -13.74 -31.69 19.96
C GLU A 189 -15.02 -31.36 19.18
N GLU A 190 -16.14 -31.13 19.87
CA GLU A 190 -17.40 -30.72 19.26
C GLU A 190 -17.30 -29.30 18.70
N ASP A 191 -16.72 -28.39 19.46
CA ASP A 191 -16.46 -27.02 19.04
C ASP A 191 -15.50 -26.96 17.85
N LEU A 192 -14.44 -27.77 17.88
CA LEU A 192 -13.49 -27.87 16.77
C LEU A 192 -14.18 -28.36 15.49
N ARG A 193 -15.05 -29.37 15.59
CA ARG A 193 -15.86 -29.87 14.46
C ARG A 193 -16.85 -28.83 13.95
N ALA A 194 -17.42 -28.03 14.85
CA ALA A 194 -18.32 -26.93 14.49
C ALA A 194 -17.57 -25.69 13.96
N GLY A 195 -16.23 -25.68 13.99
CA GLY A 195 -15.42 -24.53 13.58
C GLY A 195 -15.38 -23.40 14.60
N ARG A 196 -15.84 -23.61 15.84
CA ARG A 196 -15.72 -22.64 16.94
C ARG A 196 -14.35 -22.78 17.58
N LEU A 197 -13.40 -21.96 17.15
CA LEU A 197 -11.99 -22.13 17.53
C LEU A 197 -11.61 -21.34 18.79
N ASP A 198 -11.78 -20.01 18.74
CA ASP A 198 -11.36 -19.04 19.79
C ASP A 198 -11.98 -17.64 19.52
N GLU A 199 -13.17 -17.58 18.92
CA GLU A 199 -13.64 -16.32 18.30
C GLU A 199 -14.10 -15.26 19.30
N ASP A 200 -14.30 -15.61 20.58
CA ASP A 200 -14.66 -14.68 21.67
C ASP A 200 -14.08 -15.09 23.03
N GLY A 201 -12.93 -15.78 23.04
CA GLY A 201 -12.38 -16.39 24.26
C GLY A 201 -13.13 -17.64 24.75
N ASN A 202 -14.20 -18.00 24.05
CA ASN A 202 -14.92 -19.27 24.16
C ASN A 202 -14.68 -20.10 22.88
N GLY A 203 -14.78 -21.42 22.98
CA GLY A 203 -14.57 -22.34 21.87
C GLY A 203 -13.65 -23.51 22.23
N ALA A 204 -13.27 -24.27 21.20
CA ALA A 204 -12.42 -25.45 21.34
C ALA A 204 -11.12 -25.19 22.12
N LEU A 205 -10.51 -24.01 21.91
CA LEU A 205 -9.29 -23.63 22.60
C LEU A 205 -9.48 -23.47 24.12
N ALA A 206 -10.61 -22.92 24.55
CA ALA A 206 -10.91 -22.72 25.97
C ALA A 206 -11.07 -24.08 26.66
N ASP A 207 -11.85 -24.98 26.05
CA ASP A 207 -12.08 -26.32 26.61
C ASP A 207 -10.79 -27.14 26.73
N PHE A 208 -9.95 -27.17 25.69
CA PHE A 208 -8.67 -27.90 25.79
C PHE A 208 -7.71 -27.27 26.81
N ARG A 209 -7.78 -25.96 27.05
CA ARG A 209 -7.00 -25.31 28.13
C ARG A 209 -7.51 -25.70 29.51
N GLU A 210 -8.83 -25.77 29.71
CA GLU A 210 -9.42 -26.23 30.97
C GLU A 210 -9.05 -27.70 31.26
N ALA A 211 -9.07 -28.56 30.23
CA ALA A 211 -8.59 -29.94 30.35
C ALA A 211 -7.11 -29.98 30.81
N LEU A 212 -6.24 -29.17 30.21
CA LEU A 212 -4.81 -29.11 30.54
C LEU A 212 -4.49 -28.43 31.89
N GLN A 213 -5.39 -27.58 32.40
CA GLN A 213 -5.27 -27.05 33.76
C GLN A 213 -5.54 -28.13 34.81
N LEU A 214 -6.46 -29.05 34.53
CA LEU A 214 -6.80 -30.18 35.39
C LEU A 214 -5.79 -31.33 35.27
N ASP A 215 -5.32 -31.60 34.06
CA ASP A 215 -4.29 -32.60 33.76
C ASP A 215 -3.34 -32.07 32.69
N ALA A 216 -2.19 -31.56 33.12
CA ALA A 216 -1.19 -30.99 32.23
C ALA A 216 -0.59 -32.01 31.24
N ASP A 217 -0.73 -33.31 31.52
CA ASP A 217 -0.18 -34.42 30.73
C ASP A 217 -1.15 -35.06 29.74
N ASP A 218 -2.42 -34.65 29.75
CA ASP A 218 -3.46 -35.21 28.89
C ASP A 218 -3.10 -35.10 27.39
N ALA A 219 -2.85 -36.26 26.77
CA ALA A 219 -2.39 -36.34 25.39
C ALA A 219 -3.47 -35.89 24.40
N ARG A 220 -4.74 -36.12 24.74
CA ARG A 220 -5.90 -35.80 23.90
C ARG A 220 -6.11 -34.29 23.78
N ALA A 221 -6.02 -33.56 24.89
CA ALA A 221 -6.11 -32.12 24.93
C ALA A 221 -4.94 -31.46 24.21
N ARG A 222 -3.71 -31.98 24.38
CA ARG A 222 -2.54 -31.52 23.60
C ARG A 222 -2.71 -31.69 22.10
N GLN A 223 -3.30 -32.80 21.66
CA GLN A 223 -3.64 -33.04 20.26
C GLN A 223 -4.73 -32.08 19.79
N GLY A 224 -5.76 -31.85 20.62
CA GLY A 224 -6.83 -30.88 20.38
C GLY A 224 -6.28 -29.47 20.15
N MET A 225 -5.38 -29.00 21.02
CA MET A 225 -4.66 -27.73 20.88
C MET A 225 -3.92 -27.62 19.53
N ALA A 226 -3.21 -28.69 19.12
CA ALA A 226 -2.52 -28.71 17.83
C ALA A 226 -3.49 -28.66 16.64
N ALA A 227 -4.67 -29.28 16.77
CA ALA A 227 -5.71 -29.25 15.75
C ALA A 227 -6.37 -27.87 15.63
N VAL A 228 -6.61 -27.18 16.75
CA VAL A 228 -7.09 -25.78 16.78
C VAL A 228 -6.08 -24.85 16.09
N GLU A 229 -4.78 -24.95 16.43
CA GLU A 229 -3.72 -24.19 15.76
C GLU A 229 -3.73 -24.41 14.24
N SER A 230 -3.83 -25.68 13.82
CA SER A 230 -3.91 -26.04 12.40
C SER A 230 -5.16 -25.47 11.71
N ALA A 231 -6.29 -25.42 12.40
CA ALA A 231 -7.53 -24.84 11.88
C ALA A 231 -7.42 -23.31 11.71
N LEU A 232 -6.79 -22.62 12.66
CA LEU A 232 -6.51 -21.17 12.56
C LEU A 232 -5.55 -20.87 11.41
N ILE A 233 -4.50 -21.68 11.23
CA ILE A 233 -3.59 -21.57 10.09
C ILE A 233 -4.34 -21.72 8.76
N ARG A 234 -5.23 -22.73 8.64
CA ARG A 234 -6.04 -22.90 7.42
C ARG A 234 -6.93 -21.71 7.11
N ARG A 235 -7.52 -21.07 8.13
CA ARG A 235 -8.29 -19.82 7.94
C ARG A 235 -7.41 -18.67 7.47
N ALA A 236 -6.18 -18.58 7.97
CA ALA A 236 -5.24 -17.58 7.50
C ALA A 236 -4.88 -17.78 6.02
N GLU A 237 -4.60 -19.02 5.63
CA GLU A 237 -4.27 -19.38 4.24
C GLU A 237 -5.47 -19.15 3.31
N ALA A 238 -6.69 -19.46 3.75
CA ALA A 238 -7.91 -19.16 2.99
C ALA A 238 -8.16 -17.66 2.80
N ALA A 239 -7.91 -16.85 3.85
CA ALA A 239 -7.98 -15.40 3.75
C ALA A 239 -6.93 -14.84 2.78
N ALA A 240 -5.69 -15.35 2.85
CA ALA A 240 -4.63 -14.97 1.92
C ALA A 240 -4.97 -15.33 0.46
N ALA A 241 -5.62 -16.47 0.22
CA ALA A 241 -6.03 -16.90 -1.12
C ALA A 241 -7.01 -15.92 -1.80
N VAL A 242 -7.82 -15.20 -1.01
CA VAL A 242 -8.73 -14.14 -1.50
C VAL A 242 -8.15 -12.73 -1.37
N SER A 243 -6.83 -12.63 -1.14
CA SER A 243 -6.09 -11.36 -0.96
C SER A 243 -6.46 -10.55 0.29
N ASP A 244 -7.05 -11.17 1.32
CA ASP A 244 -7.29 -10.55 2.63
C ASP A 244 -6.13 -10.85 3.59
N PHE A 245 -5.02 -10.14 3.39
CA PHE A 245 -3.80 -10.35 4.19
C PHE A 245 -3.90 -9.78 5.61
N ALA A 246 -4.80 -8.82 5.84
CA ALA A 246 -5.08 -8.30 7.18
C ALA A 246 -5.79 -9.35 8.04
N ALA A 247 -6.81 -10.02 7.49
CA ALA A 247 -7.45 -11.15 8.16
C ALA A 247 -6.47 -12.33 8.31
N ALA A 248 -5.67 -12.64 7.28
CA ALA A 248 -4.66 -13.70 7.36
C ALA A 248 -3.67 -13.46 8.52
N GLY A 249 -3.14 -12.25 8.65
CA GLY A 249 -2.26 -11.86 9.75
C GLY A 249 -2.94 -12.00 11.12
N SER A 250 -4.21 -11.60 11.23
CA SER A 250 -5.00 -11.74 12.46
C SER A 250 -5.17 -13.20 12.87
N TRP A 251 -5.47 -14.09 11.91
CA TRP A 251 -5.58 -15.53 12.17
C TRP A 251 -4.24 -16.16 12.59
N LEU A 252 -3.13 -15.78 11.96
CA LEU A 252 -1.79 -16.23 12.35
C LEU A 252 -1.37 -15.72 13.73
N ALA A 253 -1.78 -14.50 14.10
CA ALA A 253 -1.56 -13.96 15.43
C ALA A 253 -2.33 -14.76 16.50
N ARG A 254 -3.59 -15.15 16.21
CA ARG A 254 -4.35 -16.06 17.08
C ARG A 254 -3.68 -17.42 17.20
N ALA A 255 -3.26 -18.03 16.07
CA ALA A 255 -2.57 -19.32 16.06
C ALA A 255 -1.29 -19.33 16.90
N ALA A 256 -0.51 -18.23 16.85
CA ALA A 256 0.73 -18.09 17.64
C ALA A 256 0.51 -18.14 19.17
N ARG A 257 -0.71 -17.84 19.66
CA ARG A 257 -1.05 -17.86 21.09
C ARG A 257 -1.53 -19.23 21.59
N VAL A 258 -1.68 -20.21 20.71
CA VAL A 258 -2.23 -21.53 21.08
C VAL A 258 -1.20 -22.34 21.85
N ARG A 259 -0.03 -22.61 21.26
CA ARG A 259 1.03 -23.43 21.88
C ARG A 259 2.38 -22.72 22.05
N GLY A 260 2.41 -21.39 21.95
CA GLY A 260 3.65 -20.61 21.91
C GLY A 260 4.34 -20.69 20.55
N ALA A 261 5.64 -20.39 20.47
CA ALA A 261 6.42 -20.22 19.23
C ALA A 261 6.60 -21.50 18.38
N ALA A 262 5.48 -22.10 17.93
CA ALA A 262 5.44 -23.30 17.12
C ALA A 262 6.04 -23.04 15.72
N ALA A 263 6.86 -23.98 15.23
CA ALA A 263 7.44 -23.91 13.90
C ALA A 263 6.37 -23.82 12.80
N THR A 264 5.24 -24.51 12.99
CA THR A 264 4.07 -24.52 12.09
C THR A 264 3.52 -23.12 11.78
N VAL A 265 3.44 -22.23 12.77
CA VAL A 265 2.95 -20.86 12.58
C VAL A 265 3.98 -20.01 11.84
N ARG A 266 5.28 -20.22 12.10
CA ARG A 266 6.35 -19.56 11.34
C ARG A 266 6.32 -19.98 9.87
N ASP A 267 6.17 -21.28 9.60
CA ASP A 267 6.07 -21.80 8.23
C ASP A 267 4.81 -21.28 7.53
N ALA A 268 3.68 -21.18 8.25
CA ALA A 268 2.46 -20.60 7.71
C ALA A 268 2.61 -19.10 7.37
N ARG A 269 3.32 -18.32 8.19
CA ARG A 269 3.65 -16.92 7.87
C ARG A 269 4.44 -16.83 6.57
N VAL A 270 5.44 -17.69 6.38
CA VAL A 270 6.24 -17.73 5.14
C VAL A 270 5.35 -18.06 3.92
N ARG A 271 4.43 -19.03 4.04
CA ARG A 271 3.49 -19.36 2.95
C ARG A 271 2.54 -18.21 2.61
N VAL A 272 1.92 -17.58 3.61
CA VAL A 272 1.02 -16.43 3.41
C VAL A 272 1.77 -15.26 2.78
N GLU A 273 3.01 -15.02 3.22
CA GLU A 273 3.88 -14.00 2.63
C GLU A 273 4.21 -14.30 1.16
N GLY A 274 4.49 -15.55 0.83
CA GLY A 274 4.69 -16.00 -0.55
C GLY A 274 3.48 -15.73 -1.44
N VAL A 275 2.26 -15.99 -0.95
CA VAL A 275 1.00 -15.68 -1.66
C VAL A 275 0.85 -14.16 -1.86
N ARG A 276 1.16 -13.36 -0.85
CA ARG A 276 1.10 -11.89 -0.91
C ARG A 276 2.04 -11.33 -1.97
N MET A 277 3.29 -11.76 -1.96
CA MET A 277 4.30 -11.35 -2.93
C MET A 277 3.94 -11.75 -4.36
N ALA A 278 3.43 -12.97 -4.55
CA ALA A 278 2.96 -13.43 -5.86
C ALA A 278 1.77 -12.58 -6.37
N ARG A 279 0.83 -12.21 -5.49
CA ARG A 279 -0.30 -11.33 -5.84
C ARG A 279 0.16 -9.93 -6.24
N ILE A 280 1.07 -9.33 -5.47
CA ILE A 280 1.65 -8.01 -5.76
C ILE A 280 2.37 -8.03 -7.13
N ALA A 281 3.17 -9.07 -7.39
CA ALA A 281 3.86 -9.23 -8.67
C ALA A 281 2.88 -9.39 -9.85
N GLY A 282 1.82 -10.19 -9.68
CA GLY A 282 0.78 -10.35 -10.71
C GLY A 282 0.06 -9.04 -11.02
N LEU A 283 -0.28 -8.25 -9.99
CA LEU A 283 -0.89 -6.92 -10.17
C LEU A 283 0.08 -5.94 -10.85
N ARG A 284 1.37 -5.94 -10.47
CA ARG A 284 2.40 -5.17 -11.19
C ARG A 284 2.38 -5.49 -12.69
N ASP A 285 2.37 -6.76 -13.06
CA ASP A 285 2.40 -7.17 -14.47
C ASP A 285 1.14 -6.73 -15.23
N VAL A 286 -0.03 -6.74 -14.56
CA VAL A 286 -1.26 -6.13 -15.11
C VAL A 286 -1.05 -4.63 -15.34
N GLY A 287 -0.59 -3.90 -14.32
CA GLY A 287 -0.37 -2.45 -14.41
C GLY A 287 0.62 -2.05 -15.51
N LEU A 288 1.69 -2.82 -15.69
CA LEU A 288 2.66 -2.60 -16.78
C LEU A 288 2.07 -2.86 -18.17
N ARG A 289 1.21 -3.88 -18.32
CA ARG A 289 0.51 -4.13 -19.59
C ARG A 289 -0.47 -3.01 -19.92
N GLU A 290 -1.20 -2.51 -18.92
CA GLU A 290 -2.09 -1.35 -19.10
C GLU A 290 -1.30 -0.15 -19.62
N LEU A 291 -0.17 0.19 -19.00
CA LEU A 291 0.68 1.32 -19.41
C LEU A 291 1.22 1.24 -20.85
N ALA A 292 1.24 0.05 -21.46
CA ALA A 292 1.63 -0.11 -22.86
C ALA A 292 0.55 0.38 -23.85
N THR A 293 -0.66 0.70 -23.36
CA THR A 293 -1.79 1.16 -24.18
C THR A 293 -2.00 2.68 -24.07
N PRO A 294 -2.50 3.36 -25.12
CA PRO A 294 -2.72 4.81 -25.09
C PRO A 294 -3.65 5.32 -23.98
N ALA A 295 -4.60 4.50 -23.52
CA ALA A 295 -5.59 4.85 -22.49
C ALA A 295 -5.32 4.19 -21.12
N GLY A 296 -4.21 3.48 -20.97
CA GLY A 296 -3.96 2.61 -19.84
C GLY A 296 -3.51 3.28 -18.54
N LEU A 297 -3.30 4.60 -18.55
CA LEU A 297 -2.85 5.32 -17.35
C LEU A 297 -3.86 5.23 -16.19
N LYS A 298 -5.16 5.34 -16.48
CA LYS A 298 -6.22 5.24 -15.46
C LYS A 298 -6.33 3.82 -14.89
N PRO A 299 -6.44 2.75 -15.71
CA PRO A 299 -6.37 1.37 -15.23
C PRO A 299 -5.09 1.03 -14.44
N ALA A 300 -3.93 1.52 -14.88
CA ALA A 300 -2.67 1.30 -14.16
C ALA A 300 -2.67 1.95 -12.76
N ARG A 301 -3.23 3.16 -12.62
CA ARG A 301 -3.40 3.82 -11.31
C ARG A 301 -4.36 3.07 -10.39
N GLN A 302 -5.44 2.51 -10.93
CA GLN A 302 -6.35 1.65 -10.17
C GLN A 302 -5.63 0.40 -9.67
N THR A 303 -4.85 -0.23 -10.54
CA THR A 303 -4.03 -1.40 -10.21
C THR A 303 -3.00 -1.09 -9.13
N LEU A 304 -2.30 0.06 -9.20
CA LEU A 304 -1.41 0.51 -8.13
C LEU A 304 -2.17 0.70 -6.80
N GLY A 305 -3.40 1.23 -6.85
CA GLY A 305 -4.26 1.33 -5.67
C GLY A 305 -4.57 -0.02 -5.04
N GLU A 306 -4.67 -1.10 -5.83
CA GLU A 306 -4.79 -2.46 -5.30
C GLU A 306 -3.50 -2.96 -4.66
N VAL A 307 -2.37 -2.73 -5.33
CA VAL A 307 -1.04 -3.09 -4.82
C VAL A 307 -0.80 -2.43 -3.46
N LEU A 308 -1.08 -1.12 -3.32
CA LEU A 308 -0.84 -0.37 -2.09
C LEU A 308 -1.73 -0.77 -0.90
N ARG A 309 -2.85 -1.45 -1.15
CA ARG A 309 -3.68 -2.03 -0.08
C ARG A 309 -3.10 -3.32 0.50
N ILE A 310 -2.24 -3.99 -0.27
CA ILE A 310 -1.70 -5.31 0.04
C ILE A 310 -0.23 -5.24 0.45
N ALA A 311 0.52 -4.34 -0.16
CA ALA A 311 1.95 -4.19 0.02
C ALA A 311 2.29 -3.48 1.35
N ASP A 312 3.37 -3.91 1.98
CA ASP A 312 3.92 -3.22 3.16
C ASP A 312 4.51 -1.85 2.74
N PRO A 313 4.59 -0.87 3.66
CA PRO A 313 5.26 0.39 3.39
C PRO A 313 6.71 0.19 2.94
N GLY A 314 7.08 0.80 1.81
CA GLY A 314 8.42 0.66 1.24
C GLY A 314 8.61 -0.55 0.32
N ASP A 315 7.54 -1.30 0.00
CA ASP A 315 7.61 -2.40 -0.96
C ASP A 315 8.19 -1.96 -2.32
N PRO A 316 9.24 -2.64 -2.82
CA PRO A 316 9.95 -2.23 -4.03
C PRO A 316 9.12 -2.42 -5.31
N VAL A 317 8.20 -3.38 -5.33
CA VAL A 317 7.32 -3.61 -6.49
C VAL A 317 6.29 -2.50 -6.61
N ALA A 318 5.70 -2.10 -5.48
CA ALA A 318 4.79 -0.96 -5.43
C ALA A 318 5.49 0.34 -5.82
N ALA A 319 6.72 0.56 -5.32
CA ALA A 319 7.53 1.73 -5.68
C ALA A 319 7.86 1.78 -7.18
N MET A 320 8.30 0.66 -7.75
CA MET A 320 8.60 0.55 -9.18
C MET A 320 7.36 0.80 -10.06
N LEU A 321 6.20 0.25 -9.70
CA LEU A 321 4.97 0.50 -10.47
C LEU A 321 4.56 1.98 -10.40
N ARG A 322 4.68 2.61 -9.23
CA ARG A 322 4.44 4.05 -9.06
C ARG A 322 5.36 4.87 -9.96
N GLU A 323 6.67 4.61 -9.92
CA GLU A 323 7.66 5.29 -10.76
C GLU A 323 7.32 5.15 -12.25
N ARG A 324 6.89 3.96 -12.69
CA ARG A 324 6.47 3.73 -14.09
C ARG A 324 5.23 4.53 -14.47
N ILE A 325 4.25 4.63 -13.57
CA ILE A 325 3.04 5.43 -13.77
C ILE A 325 3.40 6.92 -13.83
N ASP A 326 4.32 7.38 -12.99
CA ASP A 326 4.77 8.78 -12.97
C ASP A 326 5.52 9.12 -14.25
N LEU A 327 6.44 8.25 -14.70
CA LEU A 327 7.12 8.41 -15.99
C LEU A 327 6.12 8.45 -17.15
N ALA A 328 5.15 7.54 -17.19
CA ALA A 328 4.12 7.53 -18.23
C ALA A 328 3.22 8.78 -18.18
N THR A 329 2.93 9.29 -16.97
CA THR A 329 2.14 10.52 -16.78
C THR A 329 2.83 11.72 -17.40
N HIS A 330 4.14 11.85 -17.19
CA HIS A 330 4.89 13.04 -17.57
C HIS A 330 5.57 12.95 -18.94
N TYR A 331 5.86 11.74 -19.42
CA TYR A 331 6.64 11.51 -20.64
C TYR A 331 5.98 10.59 -21.66
N GLY A 332 4.80 10.04 -21.35
CA GLY A 332 4.13 9.08 -22.23
C GLY A 332 5.02 7.86 -22.50
N SER A 333 5.33 7.62 -23.78
CA SER A 333 6.21 6.51 -24.20
C SER A 333 7.71 6.80 -24.09
N PHE A 334 8.08 8.03 -23.73
CA PHE A 334 9.46 8.50 -23.69
C PHE A 334 10.04 8.46 -22.27
N ARG A 335 11.34 8.75 -22.17
CA ARG A 335 12.04 8.96 -20.89
C ARG A 335 12.84 10.27 -20.93
N PRO A 336 13.05 10.95 -19.78
CA PRO A 336 13.94 12.10 -19.71
C PRO A 336 15.33 11.77 -20.29
N GLY A 337 15.89 12.68 -21.09
CA GLY A 337 17.19 12.51 -21.74
C GLY A 337 17.22 11.53 -22.92
N GLN A 338 16.09 10.91 -23.27
CA GLN A 338 16.04 10.03 -24.44
C GLN A 338 16.29 10.83 -25.72
N VAL A 339 17.28 10.40 -26.52
CA VAL A 339 17.56 10.93 -27.86
C VAL A 339 16.83 10.11 -28.91
N PHE A 340 16.18 10.78 -29.86
CA PHE A 340 15.50 10.14 -30.98
C PHE A 340 15.45 11.05 -32.22
N THR A 341 14.97 10.50 -33.33
CA THR A 341 14.62 11.27 -34.54
C THR A 341 13.39 10.63 -35.18
N ASP A 342 12.45 11.46 -35.63
CA ASP A 342 11.29 10.99 -36.38
C ASP A 342 11.69 10.71 -37.84
N GLY A 343 11.14 9.64 -38.41
CA GLY A 343 11.20 9.39 -39.85
C GLY A 343 10.23 10.29 -40.61
N MET A 344 10.60 10.70 -41.81
CA MET A 344 9.74 11.45 -42.72
C MET A 344 9.19 10.57 -43.84
N GLY A 345 8.11 11.02 -44.50
CA GLY A 345 7.43 10.29 -45.58
C GLY A 345 8.31 9.91 -46.77
N ASN A 346 9.46 10.57 -46.95
CA ASN A 346 10.44 10.27 -48.00
C ASN A 346 11.55 9.29 -47.56
N GLY A 347 11.46 8.71 -46.37
CA GLY A 347 12.45 7.76 -45.83
C GLY A 347 13.66 8.41 -45.15
N GLU A 348 13.79 9.73 -45.20
CA GLU A 348 14.85 10.46 -44.50
C GLU A 348 14.49 10.72 -43.03
N ARG A 349 15.46 11.19 -42.24
CA ARG A 349 15.29 11.47 -40.80
C ARG A 349 15.24 12.97 -40.52
N GLY A 350 14.40 13.36 -39.56
CA GLY A 350 14.31 14.72 -39.04
C GLY A 350 15.50 15.06 -38.12
N PRO A 351 15.52 16.25 -37.53
CA PRO A 351 16.56 16.62 -36.58
C PRO A 351 16.60 15.65 -35.40
N GLN A 352 17.79 15.49 -34.79
CA GLN A 352 17.90 14.75 -33.53
C GLN A 352 17.25 15.57 -32.42
N MET A 353 16.37 14.90 -31.67
CA MET A 353 15.61 15.48 -30.57
C MET A 353 16.03 14.81 -29.26
N ILE A 354 16.03 15.56 -28.17
CA ILE A 354 16.22 15.06 -26.81
C ILE A 354 15.04 15.43 -25.93
N VAL A 355 14.61 14.50 -25.09
CA VAL A 355 13.48 14.70 -24.17
C VAL A 355 13.93 15.52 -22.97
N VAL A 356 13.45 16.75 -22.87
CA VAL A 356 13.64 17.67 -21.76
C VAL A 356 12.77 17.24 -20.57
N PRO A 357 13.34 17.13 -19.35
CA PRO A 357 12.59 16.73 -18.16
C PRO A 357 11.43 17.67 -17.82
N HIS A 358 10.27 17.12 -17.41
CA HIS A 358 9.22 17.93 -16.77
C HIS A 358 9.76 18.53 -15.46
N GLY A 359 9.13 19.60 -14.96
CA GLY A 359 9.60 20.25 -13.74
C GLY A 359 9.22 21.72 -13.68
N GLY A 360 9.91 22.48 -12.85
CA GLY A 360 9.68 23.92 -12.76
C GLY A 360 10.96 24.68 -12.46
N PHE A 361 10.98 25.94 -12.87
CA PHE A 361 12.12 26.83 -12.68
C PHE A 361 11.66 28.27 -12.47
N ARG A 362 12.62 29.14 -12.15
CA ARG A 362 12.39 30.58 -12.06
C ARG A 362 12.87 31.23 -13.35
N MET A 363 11.94 31.79 -14.12
CA MET A 363 12.19 32.45 -15.39
C MET A 363 12.42 33.95 -15.20
N GLY A 364 13.39 34.49 -15.93
CA GLY A 364 13.77 35.90 -15.92
C GLY A 364 14.92 36.21 -14.97
N ALA A 365 15.07 37.49 -14.65
CA ALA A 365 16.12 38.01 -13.79
C ALA A 365 15.53 38.60 -12.50
N SER A 366 16.28 38.48 -11.40
CA SER A 366 15.95 39.22 -10.18
C SER A 366 16.25 40.72 -10.34
N ASP A 367 15.68 41.55 -9.47
CA ASP A 367 15.96 42.98 -9.39
C ASP A 367 17.42 43.30 -9.02
N THR A 368 18.10 42.37 -8.36
CA THR A 368 19.50 42.48 -7.94
C THR A 368 20.51 41.81 -8.88
N GLU A 369 20.05 41.16 -9.96
CA GLU A 369 20.96 40.53 -10.91
C GLU A 369 21.71 41.58 -11.74
N PRO A 370 23.06 41.56 -11.79
CA PRO A 370 23.83 42.54 -12.55
C PRO A 370 23.51 42.51 -14.05
N GLY A 371 23.17 43.68 -14.60
CA GLY A 371 22.81 43.83 -16.01
C GLY A 371 21.39 43.39 -16.35
N ALA A 372 20.55 43.07 -15.36
CA ALA A 372 19.14 42.77 -15.58
C ALA A 372 18.39 43.97 -16.14
N MET A 373 17.54 43.72 -17.14
CA MET A 373 16.72 44.75 -17.78
C MET A 373 15.26 44.64 -17.31
N PRO A 374 14.46 45.72 -17.31
CA PRO A 374 13.05 45.67 -16.94
C PRO A 374 12.23 44.63 -17.73
N ALA A 375 12.61 44.36 -18.99
CA ALA A 375 11.98 43.35 -19.84
C ALA A 375 12.19 41.91 -19.35
N GLU A 376 13.21 41.68 -18.53
CA GLU A 376 13.58 40.36 -17.99
C GLU A 376 12.95 40.13 -16.61
N GLN A 377 12.18 41.10 -16.10
CA GLN A 377 11.59 41.10 -14.78
C GLN A 377 10.05 41.03 -14.85
N PRO A 378 9.38 40.56 -13.79
CA PRO A 378 9.97 39.97 -12.59
C PRO A 378 10.42 38.52 -12.81
N LEU A 379 11.36 38.07 -11.97
CA LEU A 379 11.65 36.66 -11.78
C LEU A 379 10.40 35.93 -11.27
N HIS A 380 9.87 34.98 -12.05
CA HIS A 380 8.61 34.30 -11.74
C HIS A 380 8.73 32.78 -11.93
N TYR A 381 7.83 32.01 -11.31
CA TYR A 381 7.82 30.56 -11.42
C TYR A 381 7.09 30.10 -12.68
N VAL A 382 7.70 29.16 -13.40
CA VAL A 382 7.08 28.44 -14.52
C VAL A 382 7.18 26.95 -14.26
N ARG A 383 6.12 26.20 -14.56
CA ARG A 383 6.02 24.76 -14.36
C ARG A 383 5.57 24.04 -15.64
N PHE A 384 6.30 23.01 -16.01
CA PHE A 384 5.98 22.06 -17.06
C PHE A 384 5.45 20.78 -16.42
N ASP A 385 4.16 20.52 -16.57
CA ASP A 385 3.54 19.28 -16.07
C ASP A 385 3.91 18.05 -16.90
N ARG A 386 4.41 18.24 -18.11
CA ARG A 386 4.94 17.17 -18.96
C ARG A 386 6.29 17.56 -19.52
N GLY A 387 7.10 16.56 -19.83
CA GLY A 387 8.30 16.76 -20.63
C GLY A 387 7.92 17.15 -22.05
N PHE A 388 8.92 17.59 -22.80
CA PHE A 388 8.80 17.85 -24.24
C PHE A 388 10.13 17.50 -24.90
N ALA A 389 10.15 17.32 -26.21
CA ALA A 389 11.39 17.11 -26.93
C ALA A 389 11.88 18.42 -27.55
N MET A 390 13.18 18.68 -27.53
CA MET A 390 13.83 19.82 -28.17
C MET A 390 14.95 19.32 -29.09
N SER A 391 15.17 19.97 -30.24
CA SER A 391 16.29 19.61 -31.11
C SER A 391 17.61 19.85 -30.38
N ILE A 392 18.52 18.88 -30.48
CA ILE A 392 19.79 18.86 -29.73
C ILE A 392 20.63 20.11 -30.04
N THR A 393 20.57 20.55 -31.28
CA THR A 393 21.23 21.74 -31.81
C THR A 393 20.21 22.68 -32.47
N GLU A 394 20.68 23.85 -32.90
CA GLU A 394 20.02 24.66 -33.91
C GLU A 394 19.81 23.85 -35.21
N VAL A 395 18.80 24.23 -35.99
CA VAL A 395 18.56 23.65 -37.30
C VAL A 395 19.73 23.99 -38.23
N THR A 396 20.27 23.00 -38.91
CA THR A 396 21.41 23.16 -39.81
C THR A 396 21.00 23.67 -41.18
N VAL A 397 21.97 24.23 -41.91
CA VAL A 397 21.79 24.62 -43.31
C VAL A 397 21.40 23.43 -44.18
N ALA A 398 21.92 22.22 -43.92
CA ALA A 398 21.56 21.00 -44.63
C ALA A 398 20.09 20.60 -44.39
N GLU A 399 19.62 20.65 -43.15
CA GLU A 399 18.23 20.35 -42.81
C GLU A 399 17.26 21.38 -43.40
N PHE A 400 17.60 22.66 -43.32
CA PHE A 400 16.77 23.73 -43.89
C PHE A 400 16.74 23.70 -45.43
N ARG A 401 17.86 23.31 -46.07
CA ARG A 401 17.92 23.10 -47.54
C ARG A 401 16.88 22.09 -47.99
N ARG A 402 16.75 20.96 -47.29
CA ARG A 402 15.79 19.91 -47.63
C ARG A 402 14.35 20.42 -47.61
N PHE A 403 14.01 21.28 -46.64
CA PHE A 403 12.73 21.98 -46.62
C PHE A 403 12.53 22.85 -47.86
N VAL A 404 13.51 23.69 -48.20
CA VAL A 404 13.43 24.61 -49.35
C VAL A 404 13.28 23.84 -50.66
N GLU A 405 14.06 22.77 -50.85
CA GLU A 405 14.03 21.93 -52.05
C GLU A 405 12.72 21.14 -52.17
N ALA A 406 12.23 20.55 -51.06
CA ALA A 406 11.03 19.74 -51.08
C ALA A 406 9.73 20.56 -51.20
N SER A 407 9.70 21.77 -50.64
CA SER A 407 8.49 22.61 -50.62
C SER A 407 8.46 23.71 -51.69
N GLY A 408 9.59 23.98 -52.34
CA GLY A 408 9.75 25.15 -53.22
C GLY A 408 9.68 26.49 -52.47
N ALA A 409 9.85 26.48 -51.14
CA ALA A 409 9.78 27.68 -50.32
C ALA A 409 10.82 28.72 -50.77
N ARG A 410 10.43 30.00 -50.73
CA ARG A 410 11.34 31.13 -50.96
C ARG A 410 11.47 31.93 -49.65
N PRO A 411 12.51 31.71 -48.82
CA PRO A 411 12.66 32.39 -47.54
C PRO A 411 12.72 33.92 -47.66
N ARG A 412 12.49 34.64 -46.54
CA ARG A 412 12.36 36.11 -46.53
C ARG A 412 13.55 36.83 -47.14
N ALA A 413 14.78 36.44 -46.80
CA ALA A 413 15.99 37.04 -47.35
C ALA A 413 16.10 36.83 -48.87
N THR A 414 15.83 35.62 -49.36
CA THR A 414 15.81 35.30 -50.80
C THR A 414 14.77 36.12 -51.57
N ARG A 415 13.59 36.36 -50.99
CA ARG A 415 12.55 37.22 -51.60
C ARG A 415 12.94 38.70 -51.60
N ARG A 416 13.58 39.19 -50.53
CA ARG A 416 14.01 40.58 -50.38
C ARG A 416 15.31 40.90 -51.14
N GLY A 417 16.08 39.89 -51.49
CA GLY A 417 17.37 40.02 -52.17
C GLY A 417 18.50 40.57 -51.29
N HIS A 418 18.34 40.58 -49.96
CA HIS A 418 19.38 41.01 -49.03
C HIS A 418 19.13 40.47 -47.62
N SER A 419 20.21 40.44 -46.82
CA SER A 419 20.17 40.19 -45.38
C SER A 419 21.29 40.95 -44.67
N ILE A 420 21.33 40.85 -43.34
CA ILE A 420 22.35 41.49 -42.50
C ILE A 420 23.51 40.51 -42.26
N VAL A 421 24.71 40.85 -42.72
CA VAL A 421 25.95 40.07 -42.55
C VAL A 421 26.94 40.85 -41.70
N TYR A 422 27.96 40.17 -41.17
CA TYR A 422 29.12 40.81 -40.56
C TYR A 422 30.11 41.24 -41.64
N ASP A 423 30.43 42.54 -41.69
CA ASP A 423 31.51 43.06 -42.52
C ASP A 423 32.76 43.25 -41.67
N GLU A 424 33.75 42.39 -41.87
CA GLU A 424 34.98 42.38 -41.09
C GLU A 424 35.80 43.68 -41.28
N ARG A 425 35.71 44.32 -42.45
CA ARG A 425 36.43 45.57 -42.71
C ARG A 425 35.94 46.69 -41.80
N SER A 426 34.64 46.88 -41.69
CA SER A 426 34.07 47.89 -40.78
C SER A 426 33.94 47.39 -39.34
N GLY A 427 33.88 46.07 -39.13
CA GLY A 427 33.59 45.45 -37.83
C GLY A 427 32.12 45.53 -37.45
N ASN A 428 31.24 45.86 -38.40
CA ASN A 428 29.82 46.10 -38.17
C ASN A 428 28.95 45.10 -38.90
N PHE A 429 27.72 44.96 -38.42
CA PHE A 429 26.67 44.25 -39.14
C PHE A 429 26.04 45.18 -40.19
N VAL A 430 26.16 44.81 -41.45
CA VAL A 430 25.73 45.62 -42.60
C VAL A 430 24.74 44.85 -43.46
N ARG A 431 23.86 45.60 -44.14
CA ARG A 431 23.00 45.02 -45.16
C ARG A 431 23.83 44.67 -46.40
N ARG A 432 23.80 43.40 -46.82
CA ARG A 432 24.48 42.91 -48.02
C ARG A 432 23.46 42.37 -49.02
N SER A 433 23.51 42.90 -50.24
CA SER A 433 22.71 42.39 -51.37
C SER A 433 23.12 40.97 -51.71
N GLY A 434 22.13 40.14 -52.06
CA GLY A 434 22.31 38.72 -52.40
C GLY A 434 22.49 37.78 -51.20
N ALA A 435 22.67 38.30 -49.98
CA ALA A 435 22.78 37.45 -48.79
C ALA A 435 21.42 36.82 -48.42
N ASP A 436 21.40 35.51 -48.23
CA ASP A 436 20.23 34.72 -47.84
C ASP A 436 20.59 33.49 -46.99
N TRP A 437 19.66 32.54 -46.80
CA TRP A 437 19.86 31.36 -45.95
C TRP A 437 21.01 30.44 -46.41
N GLN A 438 21.46 30.55 -47.67
CA GLN A 438 22.64 29.84 -48.18
C GLN A 438 23.95 30.58 -47.90
N SER A 439 23.87 31.77 -47.29
CA SER A 439 25.01 32.61 -46.95
C SER A 439 25.44 32.37 -45.49
N GLY A 440 26.74 32.37 -45.27
CA GLY A 440 27.38 32.37 -43.96
C GLY A 440 27.37 33.78 -43.34
N TYR A 441 27.93 33.88 -42.14
CA TYR A 441 27.85 35.10 -41.34
C TYR A 441 28.44 36.35 -41.99
N ASN A 442 29.46 36.18 -42.83
CA ASN A 442 30.12 37.24 -43.60
C ASN A 442 29.59 37.41 -45.04
N GLY A 443 28.56 36.64 -45.42
CA GLY A 443 28.01 36.60 -46.77
C GLY A 443 28.71 35.65 -47.75
N ALA A 444 29.70 34.88 -47.32
CA ALA A 444 30.24 33.75 -48.09
C ALA A 444 29.23 32.59 -48.13
N ARG A 445 29.54 31.47 -48.80
CA ARG A 445 28.64 30.30 -48.82
C ARG A 445 28.59 29.63 -47.43
N ALA A 446 27.39 29.31 -46.96
CA ALA A 446 27.19 28.61 -45.70
C ALA A 446 27.63 27.14 -45.79
N VAL A 447 28.22 26.64 -44.72
CA VAL A 447 28.61 25.23 -44.58
C VAL A 447 27.41 24.36 -44.21
N PRO A 448 27.27 23.12 -44.72
CA PRO A 448 26.08 22.29 -44.50
C PRO A 448 25.73 22.00 -43.03
N ASN A 449 26.74 21.78 -42.18
CA ASN A 449 26.60 21.51 -40.74
C ASN A 449 26.64 22.78 -39.86
N GLY A 450 26.67 23.96 -40.48
CA GLY A 450 26.51 25.22 -39.75
C GLY A 450 25.05 25.46 -39.39
N PRO A 451 24.78 26.27 -38.35
CA PRO A 451 23.41 26.65 -38.02
C PRO A 451 22.83 27.51 -39.14
N VAL A 452 21.56 27.30 -39.49
CA VAL A 452 20.88 28.12 -40.48
C VAL A 452 20.65 29.52 -39.91
N MET A 453 21.05 30.53 -40.68
CA MET A 453 20.90 31.95 -40.35
C MET A 453 20.24 32.68 -41.53
N HIS A 454 20.06 34.01 -41.43
CA HIS A 454 19.34 34.80 -42.45
C HIS A 454 17.87 34.35 -42.68
N VAL A 455 17.29 33.69 -41.69
CA VAL A 455 15.88 33.24 -41.70
C VAL A 455 15.05 34.13 -40.77
N SER A 456 13.83 34.44 -41.21
CA SER A 456 12.86 35.15 -40.37
C SER A 456 12.11 34.15 -39.48
N VAL A 457 11.45 34.64 -38.43
CA VAL A 457 10.60 33.77 -37.57
C VAL A 457 9.55 33.02 -38.39
N ARG A 458 9.02 33.65 -39.45
CA ARG A 458 8.00 33.05 -40.33
C ARG A 458 8.59 31.95 -41.19
N ASP A 459 9.85 32.08 -41.61
CA ASP A 459 10.54 31.01 -42.34
C ASP A 459 10.81 29.82 -41.41
N ALA A 460 11.13 30.07 -40.15
CA ALA A 460 11.31 29.04 -39.13
C ALA A 460 9.99 28.33 -38.75
N GLU A 461 8.90 29.08 -38.60
CA GLU A 461 7.54 28.52 -38.41
C GLU A 461 7.10 27.69 -39.63
N ALA A 462 7.42 28.13 -40.85
CA ALA A 462 7.13 27.37 -42.07
C ALA A 462 7.93 26.05 -42.14
N TYR A 463 9.21 26.06 -41.73
CA TYR A 463 10.01 24.84 -41.59
C TYR A 463 9.39 23.87 -40.58
N ALA A 464 8.99 24.36 -39.40
CA ALA A 464 8.35 23.54 -38.38
C ALA A 464 7.01 22.94 -38.85
N ALA A 465 6.19 23.72 -39.55
CA ALA A 465 4.94 23.26 -40.13
C ALA A 465 5.17 22.19 -41.21
N TRP A 466 6.15 22.38 -42.09
CA TRP A 466 6.53 21.38 -43.08
C TRP A 466 7.01 20.09 -42.42
N LEU A 467 7.91 20.16 -41.44
CA LEU A 467 8.41 18.98 -40.74
C LEU A 467 7.28 18.24 -40.01
N SER A 468 6.30 18.97 -39.49
CA SER A 468 5.12 18.38 -38.86
C SER A 468 4.32 17.54 -39.84
N LEU A 469 4.10 18.06 -41.05
CA LEU A 469 3.41 17.32 -42.12
C LEU A 469 4.20 16.09 -42.56
N GLN A 470 5.53 16.20 -42.65
CA GLN A 470 6.38 15.09 -43.10
C GLN A 470 6.47 13.93 -42.10
N THR A 471 6.35 14.21 -40.81
CA THR A 471 6.53 13.24 -39.72
C THR A 471 5.21 12.76 -39.10
N GLY A 472 4.10 13.47 -39.35
CA GLY A 472 2.84 13.27 -38.62
C GLY A 472 2.93 13.64 -37.14
N ARG A 473 3.98 14.37 -36.73
CA ARG A 473 4.20 14.84 -35.35
C ARG A 473 4.09 16.36 -35.30
N HIS A 474 3.82 16.91 -34.13
CA HIS A 474 3.65 18.36 -33.98
C HIS A 474 4.97 19.03 -33.60
N TYR A 475 5.66 19.58 -34.60
CA TYR A 475 6.86 20.41 -34.45
C TYR A 475 6.49 21.90 -34.45
N ARG A 476 7.18 22.67 -33.61
CA ARG A 476 7.02 24.14 -33.52
C ARG A 476 8.30 24.78 -33.00
N LEU A 477 8.34 26.12 -33.03
CA LEU A 477 9.33 26.86 -32.26
C LEU A 477 9.11 26.64 -30.75
N PRO A 478 10.19 26.66 -29.93
CA PRO A 478 10.06 26.68 -28.48
C PRO A 478 9.28 27.92 -28.04
N SER A 479 8.55 27.82 -26.94
CA SER A 479 8.18 29.02 -26.19
C SER A 479 9.44 29.62 -25.57
N GLU A 480 9.37 30.90 -25.21
CA GLU A 480 10.43 31.57 -24.51
C GLU A 480 10.75 30.89 -23.17
N ALA A 481 9.71 30.42 -22.48
CA ALA A 481 9.84 29.69 -21.24
C ALA A 481 10.53 28.33 -21.43
N GLU A 482 10.16 27.58 -22.48
CA GLU A 482 10.83 26.31 -22.82
C GLU A 482 12.30 26.52 -23.15
N PHE A 483 12.62 27.60 -23.88
CA PHE A 483 14.01 27.95 -24.21
C PHE A 483 14.83 28.26 -22.95
N GLU A 484 14.35 29.15 -22.06
CA GLU A 484 15.11 29.48 -20.84
C GLU A 484 15.24 28.27 -19.91
N TYR A 485 14.19 27.46 -19.79
CA TYR A 485 14.20 26.25 -18.99
C TYR A 485 15.29 25.29 -19.48
N ALA A 486 15.29 25.04 -20.80
CA ALA A 486 16.28 24.21 -21.48
C ALA A 486 17.70 24.78 -21.38
N LEU A 487 17.86 26.09 -21.50
CA LEU A 487 19.14 26.80 -21.38
C LEU A 487 19.74 26.61 -19.99
N ARG A 488 18.92 26.77 -18.95
CA ARG A 488 19.35 26.67 -17.56
C ARG A 488 19.61 25.23 -17.13
N ALA A 489 18.89 24.25 -17.67
CA ALA A 489 19.07 22.83 -17.38
C ALA A 489 19.18 22.49 -15.87
N GLY A 490 18.35 23.14 -15.05
CA GLY A 490 18.36 23.02 -13.57
C GLY A 490 19.21 24.06 -12.84
N GLY A 491 20.07 24.79 -13.54
CA GLY A 491 20.87 25.90 -13.03
C GLY A 491 20.05 27.15 -12.68
N ARG A 492 20.60 27.98 -11.79
CA ARG A 492 19.98 29.24 -11.31
C ARG A 492 20.89 30.47 -11.48
N GLY A 493 22.00 30.29 -12.19
CA GLY A 493 23.01 31.34 -12.35
C GLY A 493 22.60 32.43 -13.33
N ARG A 494 23.38 33.52 -13.30
CA ARG A 494 23.33 34.62 -14.26
C ARG A 494 23.62 34.14 -15.69
N TYR A 495 24.56 33.22 -15.84
CA TYR A 495 24.96 32.59 -17.11
C TYR A 495 24.53 31.12 -17.16
N PRO A 496 24.53 30.49 -18.36
CA PRO A 496 24.24 29.06 -18.50
C PRO A 496 25.17 28.16 -17.65
N TRP A 497 26.41 28.60 -17.41
CA TRP A 497 27.40 27.90 -16.59
C TRP A 497 27.46 28.37 -15.13
N GLY A 498 26.53 29.21 -14.67
CA GLY A 498 26.51 29.71 -13.29
C GLY A 498 26.77 31.22 -13.19
N ASN A 499 27.50 31.64 -12.15
CA ASN A 499 27.74 33.06 -11.86
C ASN A 499 29.16 33.53 -12.18
N ALA A 500 30.03 32.63 -12.65
CA ALA A 500 31.38 32.98 -13.04
C ALA A 500 31.34 33.97 -14.23
N GLY A 501 32.07 35.08 -14.10
CA GLY A 501 32.11 36.13 -15.12
C GLY A 501 32.85 35.74 -16.40
N THR A 502 33.67 34.68 -16.36
CA THR A 502 34.33 34.10 -17.53
C THR A 502 33.72 32.72 -17.81
N PRO A 503 33.41 32.39 -19.07
CA PRO A 503 32.93 31.05 -19.43
C PRO A 503 34.00 29.98 -19.16
N PRO A 504 33.63 28.79 -18.70
CA PRO A 504 34.51 27.63 -18.69
C PRO A 504 35.03 27.32 -20.10
N ARG A 505 36.17 26.63 -20.19
CA ARG A 505 36.65 26.09 -21.47
C ARG A 505 35.56 25.22 -22.10
N ASP A 506 35.41 25.32 -23.42
CA ASP A 506 34.43 24.57 -24.22
C ASP A 506 32.95 24.83 -23.84
N ALA A 507 32.64 25.94 -23.16
CA ALA A 507 31.27 26.25 -22.72
C ALA A 507 30.33 26.72 -23.84
N GLY A 508 30.86 27.17 -24.97
CA GLY A 508 30.06 27.65 -26.10
C GLY A 508 30.82 28.62 -27.00
N ASN A 509 30.18 29.01 -28.08
CA ASN A 509 30.70 30.05 -28.97
C ASN A 509 30.26 31.44 -28.47
N PHE A 510 31.22 32.26 -28.02
CA PHE A 510 31.02 33.57 -27.41
C PHE A 510 32.09 34.56 -27.88
N THR A 511 31.92 35.85 -27.57
CA THR A 511 33.01 36.82 -27.78
C THR A 511 34.13 36.58 -26.76
N GLY A 512 35.17 35.83 -27.13
CA GLY A 512 36.36 35.66 -26.31
C GLY A 512 37.40 36.76 -26.52
N GLY A 513 37.98 37.27 -25.43
CA GLY A 513 39.04 38.28 -25.51
C GLY A 513 40.34 37.77 -26.15
N GLY A 514 40.52 36.44 -26.22
CA GLY A 514 41.64 35.81 -26.90
C GLY A 514 41.38 35.44 -28.36
N ASP A 515 40.15 35.62 -28.86
CA ASP A 515 39.82 35.33 -30.26
C ASP A 515 40.26 36.46 -31.19
N VAL A 516 40.80 36.09 -32.36
CA VAL A 516 41.33 37.02 -33.36
C VAL A 516 40.73 36.70 -34.71
N SER A 517 40.26 37.72 -35.42
CA SER A 517 39.71 37.56 -36.76
C SER A 517 40.78 37.20 -37.79
N PRO A 518 40.42 36.66 -38.98
CA PRO A 518 41.36 36.41 -40.06
C PRO A 518 42.20 37.63 -40.48
N SER A 519 41.63 38.84 -40.38
CA SER A 519 42.34 40.11 -40.63
C SER A 519 43.04 40.72 -39.40
N GLY A 520 43.08 40.02 -38.26
CA GLY A 520 43.79 40.46 -37.05
C GLY A 520 42.97 41.34 -36.11
N ARG A 521 41.63 41.33 -36.20
CA ARG A 521 40.76 42.12 -35.30
C ARG A 521 40.53 41.40 -33.98
N HIS A 522 40.33 42.19 -32.94
CA HIS A 522 39.92 41.74 -31.62
C HIS A 522 38.52 42.27 -31.28
N TRP A 523 37.80 41.56 -30.42
CA TRP A 523 36.52 42.02 -29.89
C TRP A 523 36.72 43.17 -28.89
N ASN A 524 35.98 44.27 -29.07
CA ASN A 524 36.04 45.42 -28.15
C ASN A 524 35.35 45.17 -26.80
N ASN A 525 34.32 44.30 -26.79
CA ASN A 525 33.60 43.89 -25.58
C ASN A 525 33.45 42.36 -25.62
N ALA A 526 34.15 41.68 -24.72
CA ALA A 526 34.35 40.24 -24.75
C ALA A 526 34.63 39.69 -23.35
N PHE A 527 34.49 38.38 -23.21
CA PHE A 527 34.88 37.66 -22.01
C PHE A 527 36.40 37.64 -21.86
N VAL A 528 36.90 38.31 -20.82
CA VAL A 528 38.34 38.37 -20.51
C VAL A 528 38.86 36.98 -20.17
N GLY A 529 39.95 36.57 -20.83
CA GLY A 529 40.58 35.26 -20.63
C GLY A 529 39.86 34.08 -21.27
N TYR A 530 38.87 34.34 -22.13
CA TYR A 530 38.18 33.32 -22.92
C TYR A 530 38.62 33.36 -24.38
N ALA A 531 38.69 32.19 -25.01
CA ALA A 531 38.86 32.02 -26.44
C ALA A 531 38.21 30.69 -26.85
N ASP A 532 37.46 30.69 -27.94
CA ASP A 532 36.81 29.50 -28.48
C ASP A 532 37.35 29.10 -29.87
N GLY A 533 38.17 29.96 -30.48
CA GLY A 533 38.80 29.72 -31.77
C GLY A 533 37.93 30.08 -32.99
N PHE A 534 36.76 30.70 -32.78
CA PHE A 534 35.84 31.05 -33.85
C PHE A 534 35.60 32.57 -33.93
N TRP A 535 35.91 33.14 -35.11
CA TRP A 535 35.47 34.49 -35.48
C TRP A 535 34.20 34.43 -36.33
N GLY A 536 33.08 34.04 -35.70
CA GLY A 536 31.84 33.70 -36.39
C GLY A 536 31.10 32.56 -35.67
N PRO A 537 29.95 32.12 -36.19
CA PRO A 537 29.29 30.93 -35.68
C PRO A 537 30.14 29.69 -35.96
N ALA A 538 30.13 28.76 -35.01
CA ALA A 538 30.74 27.44 -35.16
C ALA A 538 29.75 26.45 -35.84
N PRO A 539 30.23 25.32 -36.37
CA PRO A 539 29.36 24.19 -36.66
C PRO A 539 28.55 23.81 -35.42
N VAL A 540 27.32 23.36 -35.61
CA VAL A 540 26.46 23.00 -34.48
C VAL A 540 27.05 21.86 -33.65
N GLY A 541 26.86 21.88 -32.34
CA GLY A 541 27.34 20.85 -31.42
C GLY A 541 28.85 20.85 -31.21
N SER A 542 29.57 21.92 -31.58
CA SER A 542 31.04 21.99 -31.42
C SER A 542 31.49 22.10 -29.96
N PHE A 543 30.61 22.56 -29.07
CA PHE A 543 30.90 22.82 -27.66
C PHE A 543 30.18 21.82 -26.74
N SER A 544 30.55 21.82 -25.47
CA SER A 544 29.97 20.92 -24.48
C SER A 544 28.45 21.12 -24.38
N ALA A 545 27.71 20.02 -24.32
CA ALA A 545 26.28 20.06 -24.03
C ALA A 545 26.05 20.52 -22.59
N ASN A 546 24.88 21.10 -22.32
CA ASN A 546 24.44 21.35 -20.95
C ASN A 546 24.03 20.06 -20.23
N ALA A 547 23.60 20.16 -18.96
CA ALA A 547 23.24 19.00 -18.13
C ALA A 547 22.09 18.14 -18.69
N TRP A 548 21.36 18.62 -19.69
CA TRP A 548 20.29 17.87 -20.37
C TRP A 548 20.66 17.44 -21.79
N GLY A 549 21.92 17.59 -22.21
CA GLY A 549 22.39 17.13 -23.51
C GLY A 549 22.06 18.07 -24.68
N LEU A 550 21.67 19.33 -24.40
CA LEU A 550 21.44 20.34 -25.43
C LEU A 550 22.71 21.15 -25.68
N HIS A 551 23.03 21.40 -26.95
CA HIS A 551 24.19 22.18 -27.36
C HIS A 551 23.80 23.62 -27.72
N ASP A 552 24.79 24.50 -27.62
CA ASP A 552 24.78 25.87 -28.14
C ASP A 552 23.67 26.79 -27.59
N MET A 553 22.88 26.36 -26.62
CA MET A 553 21.74 27.13 -26.07
C MET A 553 22.11 28.56 -25.64
N GLY A 554 23.34 28.76 -25.15
CA GLY A 554 23.80 30.04 -24.61
C GLY A 554 24.49 30.95 -25.63
N GLY A 555 24.96 30.41 -26.76
CA GLY A 555 25.91 31.05 -27.66
C GLY A 555 25.70 30.61 -29.10
N ASN A 556 26.72 30.76 -29.96
CA ASN A 556 26.63 30.48 -31.39
C ASN A 556 25.62 31.39 -32.09
N LEU A 557 24.33 31.04 -32.18
CA LEU A 557 23.28 31.94 -32.66
C LEU A 557 22.25 32.22 -31.56
N SER A 558 21.74 33.45 -31.56
CA SER A 558 20.50 33.73 -30.85
C SER A 558 19.35 33.11 -31.64
N GLU A 559 18.25 32.77 -30.98
CA GLU A 559 17.24 31.91 -31.58
C GLU A 559 15.84 32.50 -31.50
N TRP A 560 15.11 32.35 -32.60
CA TRP A 560 13.69 32.66 -32.64
C TRP A 560 12.89 31.73 -31.73
N VAL A 561 12.03 32.33 -30.92
CA VAL A 561 11.00 31.62 -30.14
C VAL A 561 9.59 31.99 -30.64
N ALA A 562 8.59 31.24 -30.20
CA ALA A 562 7.19 31.42 -30.59
C ALA A 562 6.55 32.70 -30.02
N ASP A 563 7.14 33.29 -28.99
CA ASP A 563 6.54 34.37 -28.20
C ASP A 563 6.56 35.72 -28.93
N CYS A 564 5.51 36.48 -28.71
CA CYS A 564 5.48 37.90 -29.02
C CYS A 564 6.24 38.68 -27.95
N TRP A 565 6.87 39.78 -28.35
CA TRP A 565 7.60 40.62 -27.41
C TRP A 565 6.66 41.32 -26.43
N HIS A 566 7.04 41.29 -25.14
CA HIS A 566 6.42 42.05 -24.07
C HIS A 566 7.53 42.73 -23.25
N SER A 567 7.29 43.96 -22.79
CA SER A 567 8.29 44.78 -22.08
C SER A 567 8.50 44.39 -20.61
N SER A 568 7.83 43.35 -20.12
CA SER A 568 8.08 42.68 -18.83
C SER A 568 7.38 41.32 -18.78
N TYR A 569 7.68 40.50 -17.77
CA TYR A 569 7.00 39.23 -17.48
C TYR A 569 5.75 39.37 -16.59
N ARG A 570 5.24 40.60 -16.41
CA ARG A 570 3.98 40.78 -15.67
C ARG A 570 2.85 40.12 -16.44
N ARG A 571 2.25 39.07 -15.86
CA ARG A 571 1.20 38.22 -16.48
C ARG A 571 1.71 37.26 -17.57
N ALA A 572 3.02 36.97 -17.59
CA ALA A 572 3.54 35.89 -18.42
C ALA A 572 2.87 34.55 -18.03
N PRO A 573 2.62 33.64 -18.99
CA PRO A 573 2.12 32.30 -18.71
C PRO A 573 3.04 31.53 -17.75
N ALA A 574 2.45 30.84 -16.77
CA ALA A 574 3.20 30.08 -15.75
C ALA A 574 3.29 28.58 -16.06
N ASP A 575 2.70 28.13 -17.18
CA ASP A 575 2.59 26.73 -17.61
C ASP A 575 3.53 26.37 -18.78
N GLY A 576 4.39 27.32 -19.18
CA GLY A 576 5.33 27.16 -20.27
C GLY A 576 4.75 27.41 -21.66
N ALA A 577 3.47 27.78 -21.78
CA ALA A 577 2.88 28.17 -23.06
C ALA A 577 3.54 29.44 -23.63
N ALA A 578 3.61 29.53 -24.95
CA ALA A 578 4.10 30.74 -25.62
C ALA A 578 3.13 31.92 -25.39
N TRP A 579 3.67 33.07 -25.03
CA TRP A 579 2.92 34.32 -24.90
C TRP A 579 2.69 34.96 -26.27
N TYR A 580 1.69 34.43 -26.97
CA TYR A 580 1.40 34.78 -28.35
C TYR A 580 0.16 35.67 -28.49
N ASN A 581 0.30 36.78 -29.23
CA ASN A 581 -0.77 37.67 -29.65
C ASN A 581 -0.89 37.62 -31.19
N PRO A 582 -2.05 37.25 -31.75
CA PRO A 582 -2.24 37.21 -33.20
C PRO A 582 -1.83 38.52 -33.88
N GLY A 583 -1.02 38.41 -34.95
CA GLY A 583 -0.58 39.55 -35.74
C GLY A 583 0.59 40.36 -35.16
N CYS A 584 1.20 39.92 -34.05
CA CYS A 584 2.35 40.62 -33.48
C CYS A 584 3.51 40.68 -34.48
N ARG A 585 4.10 41.88 -34.63
CA ARG A 585 5.30 42.10 -35.46
C ARG A 585 6.58 42.03 -34.66
N SER A 586 6.52 42.36 -33.38
CA SER A 586 7.66 42.28 -32.47
C SER A 586 7.71 40.89 -31.82
N ARG A 587 8.83 40.21 -32.01
CA ARG A 587 9.06 38.82 -31.63
C ARG A 587 10.26 38.73 -30.71
N VAL A 588 10.29 37.69 -29.89
CA VAL A 588 11.38 37.46 -28.96
C VAL A 588 12.47 36.63 -29.65
N VAL A 589 13.72 37.03 -29.39
CA VAL A 589 14.92 36.23 -29.65
C VAL A 589 15.60 35.94 -28.31
N ARG A 590 16.05 34.71 -28.13
CA ARG A 590 16.66 34.19 -26.90
C ARG A 590 18.06 33.65 -27.14
N GLY A 591 18.82 33.46 -26.05
CA GLY A 591 20.20 32.98 -26.11
C GLY A 591 21.18 34.03 -26.63
N GLY A 592 22.46 33.87 -26.30
CA GLY A 592 23.53 34.68 -26.87
C GLY A 592 23.89 34.20 -28.29
N ASN A 593 24.59 35.03 -29.04
CA ASN A 593 25.25 34.68 -30.29
C ASN A 593 26.75 34.97 -30.22
N TRP A 594 27.48 34.49 -31.21
CA TRP A 594 28.92 34.61 -31.41
C TRP A 594 29.47 36.05 -31.36
N ALA A 595 28.63 37.06 -31.53
CA ALA A 595 29.00 38.48 -31.51
C ALA A 595 28.32 39.27 -30.37
N ASN A 596 27.72 38.60 -29.39
CA ASN A 596 27.13 39.26 -28.23
C ASN A 596 28.19 39.69 -27.22
N ALA A 597 27.92 40.79 -26.53
CA ALA A 597 28.66 41.18 -25.34
C ALA A 597 28.36 40.23 -24.16
N PRO A 598 29.27 40.11 -23.16
CA PRO A 598 29.04 39.33 -21.96
C PRO A 598 27.70 39.56 -21.25
N GLU A 599 27.16 40.77 -21.24
CA GLU A 599 25.87 41.06 -20.60
C GLU A 599 24.66 40.48 -21.35
N GLN A 600 24.85 40.17 -22.64
CA GLN A 600 23.84 39.63 -23.54
C GLN A 600 23.88 38.10 -23.63
N THR A 601 24.86 37.46 -22.99
CA THR A 601 24.97 35.99 -22.85
C THR A 601 24.31 35.47 -21.57
N ARG A 602 23.70 36.36 -20.77
CA ARG A 602 22.99 35.96 -19.55
C ARG A 602 21.82 35.03 -19.88
N ALA A 603 21.53 34.10 -18.97
CA ALA A 603 20.45 33.15 -19.14
C ALA A 603 19.08 33.84 -19.26
N ALA A 604 18.88 34.98 -18.57
CA ALA A 604 17.65 35.76 -18.63
C ALA A 604 17.59 36.73 -19.83
N TRP A 605 18.67 36.88 -20.60
CA TRP A 605 18.72 37.87 -21.68
C TRP A 605 17.72 37.55 -22.79
N ARG A 606 17.05 38.60 -23.27
CA ARG A 606 16.04 38.53 -24.32
C ARG A 606 16.08 39.78 -25.16
N LEU A 607 15.77 39.64 -26.44
CA LEU A 607 15.80 40.75 -27.40
C LEU A 607 14.50 40.83 -28.21
N MET A 608 14.00 42.05 -28.35
CA MET A 608 12.94 42.36 -29.32
C MET A 608 13.52 42.40 -30.73
N GLN A 609 12.91 41.68 -31.66
CA GLN A 609 13.20 41.80 -33.08
C GLN A 609 11.92 41.93 -33.90
N ASP A 610 11.99 42.63 -35.03
CA ASP A 610 10.90 42.62 -36.00
C ASP A 610 10.81 41.24 -36.68
N SER A 611 9.59 40.74 -36.86
CA SER A 611 9.29 39.41 -37.42
C SER A 611 9.85 39.18 -38.82
N ASP A 612 10.15 40.24 -39.57
CA ASP A 612 10.79 40.16 -40.89
C ASP A 612 12.32 40.26 -40.85
N THR A 613 12.92 40.39 -39.66
CA THR A 613 14.37 40.48 -39.52
C THR A 613 15.03 39.20 -40.04
N THR A 614 16.10 39.37 -40.82
CA THR A 614 16.98 38.28 -41.24
C THR A 614 18.42 38.74 -40.99
N SER A 615 19.21 37.92 -40.30
CA SER A 615 20.56 38.31 -39.89
C SER A 615 21.45 37.09 -39.69
N ALA A 616 22.76 37.30 -39.84
CA ALA A 616 23.84 36.36 -39.51
C ALA A 616 23.97 36.01 -38.01
N ARG A 617 23.14 36.58 -37.15
CA ARG A 617 23.15 36.36 -35.69
C ARG A 617 21.98 35.53 -35.18
N VAL A 618 20.97 35.30 -36.02
CA VAL A 618 19.70 34.71 -35.58
C VAL A 618 19.40 33.45 -36.39
N GLY A 619 19.26 32.34 -35.67
CA GLY A 619 18.80 31.05 -36.17
C GLY A 619 17.56 30.59 -35.41
N PHE A 620 17.36 29.28 -35.34
CA PHE A 620 16.28 28.68 -34.55
C PHE A 620 16.53 27.19 -34.30
N ARG A 621 15.85 26.67 -33.28
CA ARG A 621 15.70 25.25 -33.00
C ARG A 621 14.22 24.89 -32.86
N LEU A 622 13.91 23.60 -32.76
CA LEU A 622 12.54 23.11 -32.70
C LEU A 622 12.22 22.42 -31.38
N VAL A 623 10.94 22.41 -31.03
CA VAL A 623 10.37 21.52 -30.03
C VAL A 623 9.23 20.69 -30.60
N ARG A 624 8.98 19.55 -29.97
CA ARG A 624 7.98 18.55 -30.36
C ARG A 624 7.34 17.96 -29.10
N GLY A 625 6.02 17.76 -29.12
CA GLY A 625 5.33 17.02 -28.07
C GLY A 625 5.80 15.56 -27.99
N ILE A 626 5.67 14.95 -26.81
CA ILE A 626 6.07 13.54 -26.54
C ILE A 626 4.89 12.66 -26.21
#